data_AF-A0A0K3AT40-F1
#
_entry.id   AF-A0A0K3AT40-F1
#
_cell.length_a   1.000
_cell.length_b   1.000
_cell.length_c   1.000
_cell.angle_alpha   90.00
_cell.angle_beta   90.00
_cell.angle_gamma   90.00
#
_symmetry.space_group_name_H-M   'P 1'
#
loop_
_entity.id
_entity.type
_entity.pdbx_description
1 polymer ?
#
loop_
_entity_poly.entity_id
_entity_poly.type
_entity_poly.pdbx_seq_one_letter_code
_entity_poly.pdbx_strand_id
1 'polypeptide(L)'
;MIFKYRKGDELIEQTVVKPYDSVFGGQFDSWNVGKKLSNLTTCSNFFVDIISPSSPDDAPPLATLHFPVYTDQNAHCHVDYLRQFFKIADFCTSGDACKEKIWSTSYPDPKSDIFVGYDEDTQTLI
;
A
#
# COMPACT_ATOMS: atom_id res chain seq x y z
N MET A 1 16.90 13.46 16.57
CA MET A 1 16.18 12.23 16.95
C MET A 1 16.96 11.03 16.42
N ILE A 2 16.86 9.86 17.04
CA ILE A 2 17.56 8.66 16.57
C ILE A 2 16.53 7.73 15.95
N PHE A 3 16.79 7.26 14.73
CA PHE A 3 15.92 6.35 14.01
C PHE A 3 16.63 5.00 13.97
N LYS A 4 16.02 3.96 14.54
CA LYS A 4 16.50 2.56 14.47
C LYS A 4 15.60 1.81 13.48
N TYR A 5 16.19 1.37 12.37
CA TYR A 5 15.53 0.61 11.32
C TYR A 5 15.69 -0.87 11.59
N ARG A 6 14.59 -1.62 11.68
CA ARG A 6 14.59 -3.04 11.99
C ARG A 6 13.79 -3.86 10.99
N LYS A 7 14.17 -5.12 10.83
CA LYS A 7 13.40 -6.17 10.14
C LYS A 7 13.05 -7.25 11.15
N GLY A 8 11.78 -7.31 11.57
CA GLY A 8 11.43 -8.02 12.79
C GLY A 8 12.26 -7.49 13.97
N ASP A 9 12.97 -8.36 14.67
CA ASP A 9 13.83 -8.00 15.80
C ASP A 9 15.27 -7.62 15.39
N GLU A 10 15.64 -7.83 14.13
CA GLU A 10 16.98 -7.56 13.63
C GLU A 10 17.18 -6.06 13.38
N LEU A 11 18.21 -5.45 13.99
CA LEU A 11 18.63 -4.09 13.69
C LEU A 11 19.40 -4.05 12.38
N ILE A 12 18.86 -3.32 11.40
CA ILE A 12 19.50 -3.11 10.10
C ILE A 12 20.41 -1.89 10.14
N GLU A 13 19.93 -0.80 10.74
CA GLU A 13 20.62 0.48 10.70
C GLU A 13 20.14 1.40 11.83
N GLN A 14 21.03 2.29 12.27
CA GLN A 14 20.69 3.38 13.15
C GLN A 14 21.23 4.69 12.58
N THR A 15 20.38 5.72 12.57
CA THR A 15 20.76 7.04 12.02
C THR A 15 20.28 8.16 12.93
N VAL A 16 21.11 9.20 13.07
CA VAL A 16 20.73 10.42 13.77
C VAL A 16 20.11 11.39 12.76
N VAL A 17 18.81 11.64 12.90
CA VAL A 17 18.06 12.58 12.05
C VAL A 17 18.11 13.96 12.67
N LYS A 18 18.54 14.95 11.88
CA LYS A 18 18.59 16.35 12.29
C LYS A 18 17.17 16.91 12.41
N PRO A 19 16.92 17.86 13.34
CA PRO A 19 15.58 18.40 13.55
C PRO A 19 14.94 18.99 12.29
N TYR A 20 15.72 19.67 11.43
CA TYR A 20 15.22 20.32 10.22
C TYR A 20 14.78 19.35 9.12
N ASP A 21 15.37 18.15 9.05
CA ASP A 21 15.00 17.13 8.05
C ASP A 21 13.67 16.45 8.38
N SER A 22 13.16 16.62 9.61
CA SER A 22 11.86 16.08 10.06
C SER A 22 10.64 16.84 9.53
N VAL A 23 10.82 18.12 9.16
CA VAL A 23 9.73 19.03 8.74
C VAL A 23 9.34 18.83 7.27
N PHE A 24 10.25 18.34 6.44
CA PHE A 24 10.05 18.20 4.99
C PHE A 24 9.88 16.75 4.52
N GLY A 25 9.74 15.79 5.44
CA GLY A 25 9.62 14.36 5.09
C GLY A 25 10.93 13.70 4.62
N GLY A 26 12.02 14.48 4.50
CA GLY A 26 13.34 14.02 4.08
C GLY A 26 13.97 12.99 5.03
N GLN A 27 13.46 12.87 6.26
CA GLN A 27 13.92 11.85 7.21
C GLN A 27 13.75 10.41 6.67
N PHE A 28 12.74 10.17 5.83
CA PHE A 28 12.51 8.86 5.19
C PHE A 28 13.13 8.77 3.79
N ASP A 29 13.45 9.91 3.17
CA ASP A 29 14.03 9.99 1.82
C ASP A 29 15.52 9.58 1.82
N SER A 30 16.22 9.83 2.95
CA SER A 30 17.60 9.37 3.15
C SER A 30 17.71 7.84 3.34
N TRP A 31 16.65 7.21 3.84
CA TRP A 31 16.53 5.77 3.80
C TRP A 31 16.15 5.43 2.37
N ASN A 32 17.13 5.08 1.53
CA ASN A 32 16.85 4.62 0.16
C ASN A 32 16.16 3.24 0.23
N VAL A 33 14.90 3.28 0.65
CA VAL A 33 14.05 2.13 0.97
C VAL A 33 13.96 1.24 -0.26
N GLY A 34 13.74 1.83 -1.43
CA GLY A 34 13.73 1.09 -2.69
C GLY A 34 15.01 0.26 -2.94
N LYS A 35 16.20 0.83 -2.71
CA LYS A 35 17.47 0.10 -2.90
C LYS A 35 17.71 -0.97 -1.82
N LYS A 36 17.42 -0.66 -0.55
CA LYS A 36 17.68 -1.58 0.58
C LYS A 36 16.65 -2.71 0.67
N LEU A 37 15.45 -2.50 0.11
CA LEU A 37 14.36 -3.47 0.10
C LEU A 37 14.23 -4.22 -1.23
N SER A 38 15.14 -3.98 -2.18
CA SER A 38 15.11 -4.50 -3.55
C SER A 38 15.23 -6.03 -3.71
N ASN A 39 15.52 -6.76 -2.63
CA ASN A 39 15.65 -8.23 -2.63
C ASN A 39 14.75 -8.92 -1.58
N LEU A 40 13.57 -8.37 -1.34
CA LEU A 40 12.58 -8.99 -0.47
C LEU A 40 11.77 -10.05 -1.20
N THR A 41 12.11 -11.31 -0.93
CA THR A 41 11.35 -12.49 -1.36
C THR A 41 10.40 -13.01 -0.27
N THR A 42 10.43 -12.42 0.93
CA THR A 42 9.72 -12.89 2.12
C THR A 42 8.79 -11.82 2.69
N CYS A 43 7.77 -12.24 3.46
CA CYS A 43 6.83 -11.37 4.18
C CYS A 43 7.49 -10.70 5.39
N SER A 44 8.49 -9.85 5.13
CA SER A 44 9.28 -9.20 6.16
C SER A 44 8.56 -7.96 6.69
N ASN A 45 8.46 -7.84 8.01
CA ASN A 45 7.95 -6.63 8.66
C ASN A 45 9.10 -5.66 8.92
N PHE A 46 8.97 -4.43 8.42
CA PHE A 46 9.93 -3.37 8.67
C PHE A 46 9.41 -2.39 9.71
N PHE A 47 10.27 -2.03 10.64
CA PHE A 47 9.96 -1.11 11.72
C PHE A 47 10.97 0.02 11.76
N VAL A 48 10.49 1.20 12.12
CA VAL A 48 11.34 2.35 12.44
C VAL A 48 10.99 2.82 13.83
N ASP A 49 11.91 2.60 14.76
CA ASP A 49 11.79 3.10 16.12
C ASP A 49 12.40 4.48 16.22
N ILE A 50 11.63 5.42 16.75
CA ILE A 50 12.05 6.80 16.99
C ILE A 50 12.47 6.91 18.44
N ILE A 51 13.75 7.15 18.68
CA ILE A 51 14.34 7.20 20.02
C ILE A 51 14.76 8.63 20.36
N SER A 52 14.53 8.99 21.62
CA SER A 52 14.98 10.27 22.16
C SER A 52 16.51 10.33 22.16
N PRO A 53 17.11 11.43 21.66
CA PRO A 53 18.57 11.59 21.72
C PRO A 53 19.12 11.68 23.15
N SER A 54 18.27 11.92 24.16
CA SER A 54 18.69 12.02 25.56
C SER A 54 19.00 10.67 26.23
N SER A 55 18.59 9.54 25.65
CA SER A 55 18.87 8.20 26.19
C SER A 55 18.79 7.16 25.04
N PRO A 56 19.90 6.95 24.31
CA PRO A 56 19.90 6.18 23.06
C PRO A 56 19.84 4.65 23.23
N ASP A 57 20.36 4.13 24.33
CA ASP A 57 20.68 2.71 24.46
C ASP A 57 19.64 1.89 25.25
N ASP A 58 18.91 2.51 26.19
CA ASP A 58 17.92 1.83 27.06
C ASP A 58 16.53 2.51 27.14
N ALA A 59 16.30 3.59 26.38
CA ALA A 59 14.98 4.22 26.39
C ALA A 59 13.98 3.46 25.51
N PRO A 60 12.72 3.30 25.96
CA PRO A 60 11.66 2.83 25.08
C PRO A 60 11.49 3.78 23.90
N PRO A 61 11.15 3.26 22.71
CA PRO A 61 10.91 4.10 21.54
C PRO A 61 9.74 5.06 21.82
N LEU A 62 9.92 6.32 21.43
CA LEU A 62 8.89 7.36 21.49
C LEU A 62 7.72 7.02 20.55
N ALA A 63 8.04 6.39 19.42
CA ALA A 63 7.09 5.87 18.46
C ALA A 63 7.74 4.75 17.65
N THR A 64 6.92 3.80 17.20
CA THR A 64 7.33 2.76 16.26
C THR A 64 6.44 2.86 15.03
N LEU A 65 7.06 3.08 13.88
CA LEU A 65 6.38 3.08 12.59
C LEU A 65 6.54 1.70 11.97
N HIS A 66 5.43 1.13 11.48
CA HIS A 66 5.42 -0.15 10.77
C HIS A 66 5.25 0.12 9.28
N PHE A 67 6.20 -0.38 8.48
CA PHE A 67 6.19 -0.28 7.03
C PHE A 67 6.03 -1.68 6.44
N PRO A 68 4.81 -2.07 6.05
CA PRO A 68 4.62 -3.26 5.26
C PRO A 68 5.16 -3.03 3.86
N VAL A 69 6.09 -3.87 3.40
CA VAL A 69 6.75 -3.71 2.11
C VAL A 69 6.41 -4.90 1.22
N TYR A 70 5.89 -4.59 0.04
CA TYR A 70 5.44 -5.56 -0.93
C TYR A 70 6.15 -5.37 -2.27
N THR A 71 6.49 -6.48 -2.90
CA THR A 71 7.15 -6.61 -4.20
C THR A 71 6.40 -7.66 -5.01
N ASP A 72 6.67 -7.75 -6.32
CA ASP A 72 6.06 -8.78 -7.16
C ASP A 72 6.42 -10.21 -6.68
N GLN A 73 7.58 -10.36 -6.03
CA GLN A 73 8.09 -11.63 -5.51
C GLN A 73 7.40 -12.07 -4.22
N ASN A 74 6.71 -11.17 -3.52
CA ASN A 74 6.04 -11.46 -2.24
C ASN A 74 4.56 -11.03 -2.24
N ALA A 75 3.92 -10.98 -3.41
CA ALA A 75 2.53 -10.54 -3.59
C ALA A 75 1.51 -11.24 -2.66
N HIS A 76 1.75 -12.51 -2.32
CA HIS A 76 0.91 -13.25 -1.36
C HIS A 76 0.83 -12.56 0.02
N CYS A 77 1.93 -11.96 0.50
CA CYS A 77 1.97 -11.22 1.76
C CYS A 77 1.04 -10.00 1.72
N HIS A 78 0.98 -9.33 0.57
CA HIS A 78 0.08 -8.19 0.37
C HIS A 78 -1.37 -8.63 0.39
N VAL A 79 -1.69 -9.72 -0.31
CA VAL A 79 -3.04 -10.31 -0.33
C VAL A 79 -3.48 -10.71 1.08
N ASP A 80 -2.60 -11.34 1.87
CA ASP A 80 -2.92 -11.74 3.24
C ASP A 80 -3.14 -10.56 4.19
N TYR A 81 -2.40 -9.46 4.00
CA TYR A 81 -2.67 -8.21 4.73
C TYR A 81 -4.03 -7.62 4.36
N LEU A 82 -4.33 -7.52 3.06
CA LEU A 82 -5.63 -6.99 2.60
C LEU A 82 -6.80 -7.81 3.14
N ARG A 83 -6.65 -9.13 3.27
CA ARG A 83 -7.68 -10.03 3.82
C ARG A 83 -8.05 -9.76 5.28
N GLN A 84 -7.23 -9.01 6.03
CA GLN A 84 -7.58 -8.61 7.39
C GLN A 84 -8.65 -7.51 7.42
N PHE A 85 -8.73 -6.71 6.35
CA PHE A 85 -9.63 -5.55 6.26
C PHE A 85 -10.74 -5.76 5.22
N PHE A 86 -10.46 -6.57 4.21
CA PHE A 86 -11.34 -6.80 3.07
C PHE A 86 -11.66 -8.28 2.94
N LYS A 87 -12.89 -8.58 2.52
CA LYS A 87 -13.32 -9.92 2.15
C LYS A 87 -13.62 -9.95 0.66
N ILE A 88 -13.11 -10.97 -0.03
CA ILE A 88 -13.56 -11.28 -1.39
C ILE A 88 -14.98 -11.84 -1.28
N ALA A 89 -15.96 -11.06 -1.73
CA ALA A 89 -17.37 -11.45 -1.68
C ALA A 89 -17.71 -12.46 -2.78
N ASP A 90 -17.25 -12.21 -4.00
CA ASP A 90 -17.36 -13.07 -5.18
C ASP A 90 -16.30 -12.64 -6.21
N PHE A 91 -16.00 -13.46 -7.20
CA PHE A 91 -15.12 -13.11 -8.32
C PHE A 91 -15.53 -13.82 -9.61
N CYS A 92 -15.22 -13.20 -10.75
CA CYS A 92 -15.43 -13.77 -12.08
C CYS A 92 -14.17 -13.51 -12.93
N THR A 93 -13.81 -14.44 -13.81
CA THR A 93 -12.51 -14.44 -14.51
C THR A 93 -12.59 -14.21 -16.01
N SER A 94 -13.75 -14.41 -16.63
CA SER A 94 -13.96 -14.19 -18.05
C SER A 94 -15.12 -13.22 -18.28
N GLY A 95 -15.09 -12.48 -19.39
CA GLY A 95 -16.14 -11.51 -19.73
C GLY A 95 -17.53 -12.15 -19.74
N ASP A 96 -17.66 -13.37 -20.26
CA ASP A 96 -18.95 -14.06 -20.32
C ASP A 96 -19.42 -14.54 -18.95
N ALA A 97 -18.54 -15.11 -18.12
CA ALA A 97 -18.90 -15.46 -16.74
C ALA A 97 -19.25 -14.22 -15.92
N CYS A 98 -18.59 -13.09 -16.18
CA CYS A 98 -18.87 -11.81 -15.53
C CYS A 98 -20.18 -11.18 -15.98
N LYS A 99 -20.66 -11.42 -17.20
CA LYS A 99 -21.99 -10.95 -17.68
C LYS A 99 -23.15 -11.64 -16.98
N GLU A 100 -22.95 -12.82 -16.39
CA GLU A 100 -23.98 -13.55 -15.64
C GLU A 100 -24.08 -13.12 -14.17
N LYS A 101 -23.15 -12.30 -13.67
CA LYS A 101 -23.07 -11.89 -12.26
C LYS A 101 -23.61 -10.48 -12.06
N ILE A 102 -24.75 -10.33 -11.37
CA ILE A 102 -25.43 -9.02 -11.18
C ILE A 102 -24.54 -7.93 -10.56
N TRP A 103 -23.57 -8.30 -9.72
CA TRP A 103 -22.64 -7.36 -9.09
C TRP A 103 -21.48 -6.92 -9.99
N SER A 104 -21.28 -7.60 -11.12
CA SER A 104 -20.19 -7.34 -12.05
C SER A 104 -20.47 -6.12 -12.90
N THR A 105 -19.44 -5.34 -13.20
CA THR A 105 -19.52 -4.20 -14.13
C THR A 105 -19.79 -4.63 -15.57
N SER A 106 -19.58 -5.91 -15.90
CA SER A 106 -19.91 -6.46 -17.23
C SER A 106 -21.34 -7.00 -17.31
N TYR A 107 -22.09 -7.01 -16.20
CA TYR A 107 -23.49 -7.39 -16.21
C TYR A 107 -24.28 -6.38 -17.08
N PRO A 108 -25.19 -6.83 -17.96
CA PRO A 108 -26.00 -5.92 -18.75
C PRO A 108 -26.77 -4.93 -17.87
N ASP A 109 -26.55 -3.63 -18.06
CA ASP A 109 -27.33 -2.55 -17.44
C ASP A 109 -27.97 -1.69 -18.54
N PRO A 110 -29.11 -2.15 -19.11
CA PRO A 110 -29.76 -1.50 -20.26
C PRO A 110 -30.18 -0.05 -20.00
N LYS A 111 -30.23 0.38 -18.73
CA LYS A 111 -30.53 1.76 -18.38
C LYS A 111 -29.37 2.71 -18.67
N SER A 112 -28.13 2.23 -18.53
CA SER A 112 -26.92 3.00 -18.84
C SER A 112 -26.36 2.71 -20.23
N ASP A 113 -26.76 1.60 -20.85
CA ASP A 113 -26.34 1.24 -22.19
C ASP A 113 -27.03 2.15 -23.22
N ILE A 114 -26.34 3.22 -23.63
CA ILE A 114 -26.77 4.09 -24.71
C ILE A 114 -26.42 3.40 -26.03
N PHE A 115 -27.34 2.58 -26.53
CA PHE A 115 -27.24 1.98 -27.87
C PHE A 115 -27.61 2.97 -28.98
N VAL A 116 -28.59 3.82 -28.68
CA VAL A 116 -29.02 4.96 -29.49
C VAL A 116 -29.40 6.08 -28.53
N GLY A 117 -28.65 7.17 -28.56
CA GLY A 117 -28.94 8.37 -27.78
C GLY A 117 -29.82 9.32 -28.59
N TYR A 118 -30.79 9.97 -27.96
CA TYR A 118 -31.41 11.14 -28.55
C TYR A 118 -30.59 12.35 -28.15
N ASP A 119 -29.96 13.01 -29.12
CA ASP A 119 -29.31 14.28 -28.90
C ASP A 119 -30.37 15.38 -29.01
N GLU A 120 -30.61 16.06 -27.89
CA GLU A 120 -31.61 17.11 -27.77
C GLU A 120 -31.20 18.39 -28.51
N ASP A 121 -29.90 18.68 -28.62
CA ASP A 121 -29.38 19.86 -29.32
C ASP A 121 -29.51 19.70 -30.84
N THR A 122 -29.28 18.48 -31.35
CA THR A 122 -29.40 18.18 -32.79
C THR A 122 -30.75 17.59 -33.19
N GLN A 123 -31.60 17.24 -32.22
CA GLN A 123 -32.88 16.55 -32.41
C GLN A 123 -32.78 15.26 -33.23
N THR A 124 -31.65 14.55 -33.14
CA THR A 124 -31.41 13.32 -33.91
C THR A 124 -31.12 12.13 -33.01
N LEU A 125 -31.42 10.94 -33.55
CA LEU A 125 -30.98 9.66 -32.98
C LEU A 125 -29.51 9.46 -33.38
N ILE A 126 -28.63 9.31 -32.40
CA ILE A 126 -27.20 9.04 -32.55
C ILE A 126 -26.89 7.62 -32.09
#